data_AF-A0A2E7TV32-F1
#
_entry.id   AF-A0A2E7TV32-F1
#
_cell.length_a   1.000
_cell.length_b   1.000
_cell.length_c   1.000
_cell.angle_alpha   90.00
_cell.angle_beta   90.00
_cell.angle_gamma   90.00
#
_symmetry.space_group_name_H-M   'P 1'
#
loop_
_entity.id
_entity.type
_entity.pdbx_description
1 polymer ?
#
loop_
_entity_poly.entity_id
_entity_poly.type
_entity_poly.pdbx_seq_one_letter_code
_entity_poly.pdbx_strand_id
1 'polypeptide(L)'
;MRRQWILAAALAFAQLGFAQSDLELAEFYYNEGSYAQAKLYLDQIWKRTKTKKIFDMYYDVLLAMDDFDAAEKLVKSRMRKKNTRATAYVELGQLYVHFEREVEAKEAFDEALLRLEPKRGSVIALANAFIKLNELDLALEVYTKGLASGVEDLDYQLADLEGRRGNYEGMIDASLRLMRAKPQYFKNVQNSFNRNLRIQDNPELGDLLRTKLLRAAREFPEDTGLSEMLVWYFNQVNDFVNAFVHAKSLDLRFRESGERLIELAQTATRNEDYATAAKCYAYVASKGRENAYFFTARTQALNMQLQPLLKTTPVDREAIRTLAQDYEFTLNDLGLAKETAKIAQDLAHIRAFYLQQPNEAIDLLEEVLNVQGLYERTAALCKLELGDILVFQDEIWDASLLFSQVELDYKDDVLGAEAKFRNARISYYTGDFDWAQTQLDALKASTSKLISNDAIDLSLLITDNYALDTIVEPMWLFSQADLLVTQYRYEEARLKLDSIVTTWPGHALTDEILMERAAMCLEQGELDSAKHWLQEVIDLHFDDILADDAIFQLALILDEAESDSDGAAALYEQLLFDYPGSLHAVEARRRYRAIRGDELTE
;
A
#
# COMPACT_ATOMS: atom_id res chain seq x y z
N MET A 1 -70.73 3.21 -51.16
CA MET A 1 -70.98 2.77 -49.77
C MET A 1 -69.75 2.27 -48.99
N ARG A 2 -68.52 2.18 -49.53
CA ARG A 2 -67.34 1.67 -48.76
C ARG A 2 -66.45 2.74 -48.11
N ARG A 3 -66.53 4.02 -48.51
CA ARG A 3 -65.64 5.09 -48.01
C ARG A 3 -66.12 5.77 -46.72
N GLN A 4 -67.43 5.76 -46.45
CA GLN A 4 -68.03 6.34 -45.24
C GLN A 4 -67.86 5.43 -44.00
N TRP A 5 -67.74 4.12 -44.19
CA TRP A 5 -67.51 3.17 -43.09
C TRP A 5 -66.07 3.16 -42.59
N ILE A 6 -65.09 3.49 -43.46
CA ILE A 6 -63.67 3.59 -43.07
C ILE A 6 -63.41 4.87 -42.26
N LEU A 7 -64.08 5.98 -42.60
CA LEU A 7 -64.01 7.23 -41.82
C LEU A 7 -64.76 7.13 -40.48
N ALA A 8 -65.88 6.40 -40.42
CA ALA A 8 -66.57 6.13 -39.16
C ALA A 8 -65.77 5.18 -38.25
N ALA A 9 -65.06 4.20 -38.81
CA ALA A 9 -64.17 3.32 -38.06
C ALA A 9 -62.91 4.04 -37.55
N ALA A 10 -62.37 5.00 -38.31
CA ALA A 10 -61.23 5.82 -37.88
C ALA A 10 -61.60 6.86 -36.80
N LEU A 11 -62.81 7.43 -36.83
CA LEU A 11 -63.29 8.32 -35.76
C LEU A 11 -63.72 7.56 -34.49
N ALA A 12 -64.20 6.32 -34.61
CA ALA A 12 -64.51 5.47 -33.46
C ALA A 12 -63.24 4.94 -32.75
N PHE A 13 -62.10 4.85 -33.44
CA PHE A 13 -60.82 4.47 -32.83
C PHE A 13 -60.06 5.64 -32.18
N ALA A 14 -60.42 6.89 -32.47
CA ALA A 14 -59.83 8.07 -31.83
C ALA A 14 -60.42 8.38 -30.43
N GLN A 15 -61.46 7.66 -30.01
CA GLN A 15 -62.06 7.79 -28.66
C GLN A 15 -61.65 6.69 -27.68
N LEU A 16 -60.73 5.81 -28.07
CA LEU A 16 -59.86 5.12 -27.10
C LEU A 16 -58.67 6.02 -26.79
N GLY A 17 -58.96 7.26 -26.35
CA GLY A 17 -58.00 7.98 -25.53
C GLY A 17 -57.80 7.10 -24.30
N PHE A 18 -56.60 6.57 -24.12
CA PHE A 18 -56.20 5.97 -22.87
C PHE A 18 -56.59 6.99 -21.79
N ALA A 19 -57.58 6.65 -20.96
CA ALA A 19 -57.94 7.48 -19.83
C ALA A 19 -56.73 7.43 -18.90
N GLN A 20 -55.85 8.42 -19.06
CA GLN A 20 -54.68 8.59 -18.24
C GLN A 20 -55.19 8.70 -16.82
N SER A 21 -54.78 7.79 -15.94
CA SER A 21 -55.34 7.79 -14.59
C SER A 21 -55.04 9.13 -13.93
N ASP A 22 -55.92 9.64 -13.05
CA ASP A 22 -55.66 10.90 -12.33
C ASP A 22 -54.27 10.90 -11.67
N LEU A 23 -53.78 9.72 -11.28
CA LEU A 23 -52.44 9.50 -10.75
C LEU A 23 -51.34 9.68 -11.79
N GLU A 24 -51.50 9.17 -13.00
CA GLU A 24 -50.54 9.38 -14.11
C GLU A 24 -50.46 10.86 -14.51
N LEU A 25 -51.58 11.59 -14.48
CA LEU A 25 -51.59 13.04 -14.70
C LEU A 25 -50.91 13.78 -13.55
N ALA A 26 -51.19 13.40 -12.30
CA ALA A 26 -50.50 13.96 -11.13
C ALA A 26 -48.98 13.73 -11.21
N GLU A 27 -48.54 12.53 -11.58
CA GLU A 27 -47.12 12.18 -11.75
C GLU A 27 -46.49 12.96 -12.90
N PHE A 28 -47.19 13.12 -14.02
CA PHE A 28 -46.73 13.96 -15.13
C PHE A 28 -46.49 15.41 -14.70
N TYR A 29 -47.49 16.07 -14.10
CA TYR A 29 -47.36 17.46 -13.66
C TYR A 29 -46.33 17.64 -12.54
N TYR A 30 -46.21 16.65 -11.64
CA TYR A 30 -45.18 16.64 -10.61
C TYR A 30 -43.76 16.61 -11.22
N ASN A 31 -43.52 15.71 -12.17
CA ASN A 31 -42.22 15.57 -12.82
C ASN A 31 -41.86 16.77 -13.71
N GLU A 32 -42.86 17.43 -14.29
CA GLU A 32 -42.70 18.67 -15.06
C GLU A 32 -42.54 19.93 -14.18
N GLY A 33 -42.59 19.81 -12.85
CA GLY A 33 -42.53 20.95 -11.92
C GLY A 33 -43.78 21.84 -11.91
N SER A 34 -44.87 21.40 -12.56
CA SER A 34 -46.16 22.10 -12.59
C SER A 34 -46.98 21.81 -11.32
N TYR A 35 -46.48 22.30 -10.17
CA TYR A 35 -46.97 21.91 -8.85
C TYR A 35 -48.42 22.33 -8.58
N ALA A 36 -48.87 23.49 -9.06
CA ALA A 36 -50.25 23.95 -8.89
C ALA A 36 -51.26 23.01 -9.59
N GLN A 37 -50.90 22.51 -10.78
CA GLN A 37 -51.69 21.55 -11.54
C GLN A 37 -51.63 20.17 -10.86
N ALA A 38 -50.45 19.72 -10.44
CA ALA A 38 -50.28 18.47 -9.70
C ALA A 38 -51.16 18.45 -8.43
N LYS A 39 -51.19 19.56 -7.67
CA LYS A 39 -52.00 19.71 -6.46
C LYS A 39 -53.50 19.47 -6.71
N LEU A 40 -54.06 19.95 -7.81
CA LEU A 40 -55.49 19.77 -8.13
C LEU A 40 -55.88 18.28 -8.21
N TYR A 41 -55.01 17.46 -8.79
CA TYR A 41 -55.21 16.01 -8.85
C TYR A 41 -54.91 15.35 -7.50
N LEU A 42 -53.80 15.71 -6.85
CA LEU A 42 -53.35 15.10 -5.59
C LEU A 42 -54.32 15.35 -4.42
N ASP A 43 -54.95 16.52 -4.35
CA ASP A 43 -56.00 16.84 -3.36
C ASP A 43 -57.17 15.83 -3.41
N GLN A 44 -57.55 15.40 -4.61
CA GLN A 44 -58.65 14.45 -4.81
C GLN A 44 -58.19 13.00 -4.61
N ILE A 45 -57.00 12.69 -5.11
CA ILE A 45 -56.41 11.36 -4.99
C ILE A 45 -56.16 11.03 -3.51
N TRP A 46 -55.60 11.94 -2.72
CA TRP A 46 -55.30 11.71 -1.29
C TRP A 46 -56.55 11.42 -0.45
N LYS A 47 -57.71 11.98 -0.83
CA LYS A 47 -58.99 11.69 -0.16
C LYS A 47 -59.43 10.24 -0.36
N ARG A 48 -59.08 9.62 -1.50
CA ARG A 48 -59.52 8.27 -1.89
C ARG A 48 -58.45 7.21 -1.59
N THR A 49 -57.20 7.51 -1.88
CA THR A 49 -56.07 6.57 -1.87
C THR A 49 -54.92 7.14 -1.06
N LYS A 50 -54.67 6.55 0.13
CA LYS A 50 -53.63 7.01 1.07
C LYS A 50 -52.41 6.10 1.05
N THR A 51 -51.65 6.10 -0.04
CA THR A 51 -50.39 5.35 -0.14
C THR A 51 -49.20 6.25 0.18
N LYS A 52 -48.05 5.65 0.51
CA LYS A 52 -46.80 6.39 0.77
C LYS A 52 -46.38 7.22 -0.46
N LYS A 53 -46.40 6.62 -1.66
CA LYS A 53 -46.04 7.29 -2.92
C LYS A 53 -46.84 8.59 -3.13
N ILE A 54 -48.16 8.53 -2.91
CA ILE A 54 -49.04 9.69 -3.08
C ILE A 54 -48.78 10.74 -2.00
N PHE A 55 -48.53 10.32 -0.76
CA PHE A 55 -48.18 11.26 0.31
C PHE A 55 -46.89 12.00 0.00
N ASP A 56 -45.82 11.28 -0.35
CA ASP A 56 -44.50 11.88 -0.59
C ASP A 56 -44.61 12.90 -1.73
N MET A 57 -45.24 12.52 -2.85
CA MET A 57 -45.48 13.42 -3.98
C MET A 57 -46.36 14.63 -3.63
N TYR A 58 -47.42 14.43 -2.84
CA TYR A 58 -48.30 15.53 -2.42
C TYR A 58 -47.60 16.47 -1.44
N TYR A 59 -46.82 15.94 -0.51
CA TYR A 59 -46.03 16.71 0.42
C TYR A 59 -44.99 17.57 -0.32
N ASP A 60 -44.25 17.00 -1.25
CA ASP A 60 -43.24 17.71 -2.06
C ASP A 60 -43.88 18.86 -2.87
N VAL A 61 -45.06 18.62 -3.46
CA VAL A 61 -45.85 19.66 -4.16
C VAL A 61 -46.24 20.80 -3.21
N LEU A 62 -46.67 20.49 -1.98
CA LEU A 62 -47.08 21.51 -1.02
C LEU A 62 -45.89 22.33 -0.50
N LEU A 63 -44.73 21.70 -0.32
CA LEU A 63 -43.49 22.40 0.02
C LEU A 63 -43.06 23.34 -1.10
N ALA A 64 -43.03 22.85 -2.35
CA ALA A 64 -42.62 23.67 -3.50
C ALA A 64 -43.58 24.83 -3.82
N MET A 65 -44.80 24.79 -3.28
CA MET A 65 -45.79 25.86 -3.40
C MET A 65 -45.83 26.79 -2.18
N ASP A 66 -44.97 26.59 -1.19
CA ASP A 66 -44.98 27.29 0.10
C ASP A 66 -46.35 27.26 0.81
N ASP A 67 -47.15 26.19 0.61
CA ASP A 67 -48.48 26.05 1.21
C ASP A 67 -48.40 25.36 2.58
N PHE A 68 -47.96 26.15 3.56
CA PHE A 68 -47.79 25.69 4.94
C PHE A 68 -49.07 25.06 5.52
N ASP A 69 -50.22 25.73 5.39
CA ASP A 69 -51.47 25.29 6.02
C ASP A 69 -51.94 23.93 5.51
N ALA A 70 -51.80 23.69 4.20
CA ALA A 70 -52.13 22.40 3.61
C ALA A 70 -51.09 21.34 4.00
N ALA A 71 -49.80 21.67 3.98
CA ALA A 71 -48.73 20.74 4.35
C ALA A 71 -48.87 20.28 5.81
N GLU A 72 -49.14 21.20 6.73
CA GLU A 72 -49.31 20.90 8.15
C GLU A 72 -50.52 20.00 8.39
N LYS A 73 -51.65 20.28 7.73
CA LYS A 73 -52.84 19.42 7.77
C LYS A 73 -52.54 18.04 7.20
N LEU A 74 -51.78 17.96 6.11
CA LEU A 74 -51.40 16.70 5.47
C LEU A 74 -50.56 15.84 6.42
N VAL A 75 -49.49 16.38 7.00
CA VAL A 75 -48.62 15.68 7.97
C VAL A 75 -49.43 15.25 9.21
N LYS A 76 -50.17 16.17 9.83
CA LYS A 76 -51.01 15.89 11.00
C LYS A 76 -52.09 14.84 10.72
N SER A 77 -52.58 14.73 9.47
CA SER A 77 -53.58 13.71 9.11
C SER A 77 -53.09 12.27 9.23
N ARG A 78 -51.77 12.03 9.20
CA ARG A 78 -51.15 10.70 9.41
C ARG A 78 -50.90 10.40 10.88
N MET A 79 -50.96 11.42 11.75
CA MET A 79 -50.75 11.29 13.19
C MET A 79 -52.05 10.79 13.86
N ARG A 80 -52.10 9.52 14.25
CA ARG A 80 -53.24 8.96 15.00
C ARG A 80 -53.09 9.29 16.48
N LYS A 81 -53.80 10.32 16.99
CA LYS A 81 -53.69 10.87 18.37
C LYS A 81 -53.24 9.92 19.49
N LYS A 82 -53.78 8.69 19.57
CA LYS A 82 -53.43 7.70 20.63
C LYS A 82 -52.20 6.82 20.33
N ASN A 83 -51.87 6.56 19.05
CA ASN A 83 -50.78 5.67 18.62
C ASN A 83 -49.76 6.38 17.70
N THR A 84 -49.65 7.71 17.79
CA THR A 84 -48.67 8.47 17.01
C THR A 84 -47.26 8.07 17.45
N ARG A 85 -46.47 7.54 16.52
CA ARG A 85 -45.06 7.21 16.73
C ARG A 85 -44.26 8.49 16.95
N ALA A 86 -43.23 8.44 17.80
CA ALA A 86 -42.32 9.56 18.04
C ALA A 86 -41.74 10.15 16.74
N THR A 87 -41.39 9.30 15.76
CA THR A 87 -40.84 9.73 14.46
C THR A 87 -41.77 10.66 13.67
N ALA A 88 -43.09 10.58 13.86
CA ALA A 88 -44.03 11.46 13.16
C ALA A 88 -43.95 12.91 13.67
N TYR A 89 -43.51 13.12 14.92
CA TYR A 89 -43.26 14.45 15.44
C TYR A 89 -41.95 15.04 14.90
N VAL A 90 -40.96 14.20 14.55
CA VAL A 90 -39.75 14.64 13.84
C VAL A 90 -40.09 15.11 12.41
N GLU A 91 -40.96 14.38 11.70
CA GLU A 91 -41.48 14.80 10.39
C GLU A 91 -42.25 16.13 10.49
N LEU A 92 -43.04 16.32 11.55
CA LEU A 92 -43.75 17.58 11.80
C LEU A 92 -42.77 18.73 12.13
N GLY A 93 -41.76 18.48 12.96
CA GLY A 93 -40.73 19.46 13.26
C GLY A 93 -39.93 19.86 12.02
N GLN A 94 -39.57 18.90 11.16
CA GLN A 94 -38.93 19.17 9.86
C GLN A 94 -39.78 20.09 8.98
N LEU A 95 -41.09 19.87 8.92
CA LEU A 95 -42.00 20.76 8.21
C LEU A 95 -41.93 22.18 8.78
N TYR A 96 -41.95 22.33 10.10
CA TYR A 96 -41.85 23.65 10.73
C TYR A 96 -40.51 24.33 10.46
N VAL A 97 -39.39 23.59 10.48
CA VAL A 97 -38.07 24.11 10.10
C VAL A 97 -38.08 24.65 8.66
N HIS A 98 -38.68 23.92 7.72
CA HIS A 98 -38.77 24.33 6.32
C HIS A 98 -39.48 25.68 6.13
N PHE A 99 -40.45 25.99 7.01
CA PHE A 99 -41.22 27.24 6.98
C PHE A 99 -40.74 28.28 8.01
N GLU A 100 -39.51 28.16 8.51
CA GLU A 100 -38.89 29.10 9.46
C GLU A 100 -39.68 29.25 10.79
N ARG A 101 -40.41 28.20 11.19
CA ARG A 101 -41.21 28.15 12.44
C ARG A 101 -40.44 27.46 13.56
N GLU A 102 -39.38 28.12 14.02
CA GLU A 102 -38.42 27.52 14.97
C GLU A 102 -39.05 27.09 16.31
N VAL A 103 -40.01 27.85 16.85
CA VAL A 103 -40.65 27.55 18.13
C VAL A 103 -41.47 26.27 18.02
N GLU A 104 -42.30 26.17 16.98
CA GLU A 104 -43.15 25.02 16.72
C GLU A 104 -42.32 23.79 16.34
N ALA A 105 -41.22 23.98 15.61
CA ALA A 105 -40.25 22.92 15.32
C ALA A 105 -39.70 22.32 16.61
N LYS A 106 -39.24 23.17 17.54
CA LYS A 106 -38.72 22.75 18.84
C LYS A 106 -39.77 22.03 19.66
N GLU A 107 -40.99 22.56 19.76
CA GLU A 107 -42.10 21.89 20.47
C GLU A 107 -42.39 20.50 19.88
N ALA A 108 -42.34 20.36 18.56
CA ALA A 108 -42.53 19.06 17.91
C ALA A 108 -41.39 18.09 18.23
N PHE A 109 -40.13 18.53 18.21
CA PHE A 109 -38.99 17.70 18.58
C PHE A 109 -39.01 17.28 20.06
N ASP A 110 -39.37 18.20 20.96
CA ASP A 110 -39.55 17.91 22.39
C ASP A 110 -40.65 16.87 22.63
N GLU A 111 -41.79 16.99 21.93
CA GLU A 111 -42.86 16.00 21.99
C GLU A 111 -42.44 14.64 21.40
N ALA A 112 -41.56 14.63 20.38
CA ALA A 112 -40.97 13.42 19.83
C ALA A 112 -40.14 12.69 20.91
N LEU A 113 -39.33 13.43 21.65
CA LEU A 113 -38.52 12.91 22.76
C LEU A 113 -39.38 12.42 23.93
N LEU A 114 -40.45 13.16 24.29
CA LEU A 114 -41.38 12.78 25.36
C LEU A 114 -42.09 11.44 25.06
N ARG A 115 -42.35 11.17 23.79
CA ARG A 115 -43.02 9.95 23.32
C ARG A 115 -42.08 8.79 22.99
N LEU A 116 -40.79 8.93 23.32
CA LEU A 116 -39.83 7.86 23.10
C LEU A 116 -40.22 6.62 23.93
N GLU A 117 -40.53 5.51 23.24
CA GLU A 117 -40.72 4.23 23.91
C GLU A 117 -39.36 3.62 24.26
N PRO A 118 -39.17 3.06 25.47
CA PRO A 118 -37.92 2.43 25.91
C PRO A 118 -37.76 1.04 25.27
N LYS A 119 -37.73 0.99 23.94
CA LYS A 119 -37.50 -0.21 23.13
C LYS A 119 -36.41 0.11 22.13
N ARG A 120 -35.43 -0.78 22.00
CA ARG A 120 -34.29 -0.61 21.09
C ARG A 120 -34.68 -0.18 19.68
N GLY A 121 -35.66 -0.84 19.07
CA GLY A 121 -36.15 -0.47 17.73
C GLY A 121 -36.77 0.93 17.65
N SER A 122 -37.41 1.41 18.73
CA SER A 122 -38.00 2.75 18.79
C SER A 122 -36.94 3.83 18.97
N VAL A 123 -35.96 3.58 19.86
CA VAL A 123 -34.79 4.46 20.06
C VAL A 123 -34.02 4.63 18.75
N ILE A 124 -33.66 3.53 18.09
CA ILE A 124 -32.92 3.57 16.82
C ILE A 124 -33.72 4.29 15.74
N ALA A 125 -35.02 4.00 15.61
CA ALA A 125 -35.85 4.65 14.60
C ALA A 125 -35.98 6.17 14.82
N LEU A 126 -36.13 6.62 16.07
CA LEU A 126 -36.23 8.03 16.39
C LEU A 126 -34.90 8.76 16.19
N ALA A 127 -33.79 8.19 16.66
CA ALA A 127 -32.47 8.76 16.47
C ALA A 127 -32.12 8.86 14.97
N ASN A 128 -32.39 7.82 14.18
CA ASN A 128 -32.19 7.85 12.73
C ASN A 128 -33.03 8.93 12.03
N ALA A 129 -34.23 9.23 12.56
CA ALA A 129 -35.05 10.32 12.04
C ALA A 129 -34.36 11.68 12.24
N PHE A 130 -33.79 11.93 13.43
CA PHE A 130 -33.00 13.14 13.69
C PHE A 130 -31.68 13.17 12.90
N ILE A 131 -30.96 12.04 12.79
CA ILE A 131 -29.74 11.95 11.97
C ILE A 131 -30.01 12.32 10.51
N LYS A 132 -31.15 11.90 9.95
CA LYS A 132 -31.55 12.27 8.58
C LYS A 132 -31.75 13.78 8.40
N LEU A 133 -32.11 14.49 9.47
CA LEU A 133 -32.23 15.95 9.50
C LEU A 133 -30.91 16.67 9.80
N ASN A 134 -29.82 15.93 10.00
CA ASN A 134 -28.56 16.46 10.53
C ASN A 134 -28.67 17.05 11.95
N GLU A 135 -29.72 16.69 12.70
CA GLU A 135 -29.95 17.10 14.09
C GLU A 135 -29.24 16.14 15.05
N LEU A 136 -27.91 16.15 15.02
CA LEU A 136 -27.10 15.12 15.67
C LEU A 136 -27.14 15.17 17.20
N ASP A 137 -27.33 16.35 17.80
CA ASP A 137 -27.45 16.51 19.25
C ASP A 137 -28.77 15.94 19.78
N LEU A 138 -29.87 16.13 19.04
CA LEU A 138 -31.16 15.51 19.37
C LEU A 138 -31.09 13.99 19.20
N ALA A 139 -30.39 13.50 18.17
CA ALA A 139 -30.15 12.07 18.02
C ALA A 139 -29.35 11.49 19.22
N LEU A 140 -28.36 12.22 19.73
CA LEU A 140 -27.62 11.81 20.93
C LEU A 140 -28.52 11.80 22.16
N GLU A 141 -29.38 12.81 22.33
CA GLU A 141 -30.35 12.86 23.42
C GLU A 141 -31.29 11.65 23.40
N VAL A 142 -31.75 11.22 22.22
CA VAL A 142 -32.56 10.00 22.06
C VAL A 142 -31.82 8.77 22.57
N TYR A 143 -30.56 8.57 22.17
CA TYR A 143 -29.79 7.41 22.64
C TYR A 143 -29.52 7.48 24.15
N THR A 144 -29.17 8.65 24.68
CA THR A 144 -28.93 8.86 26.11
C THR A 144 -30.19 8.57 26.94
N LYS A 145 -31.36 9.06 26.51
CA LYS A 145 -32.65 8.75 27.16
C LYS A 145 -33.00 7.26 27.06
N GLY A 146 -32.71 6.63 25.92
CA GLY A 146 -32.85 5.20 25.73
C GLY A 146 -32.05 4.39 26.74
N LEU A 147 -30.74 4.69 26.86
CA LEU A 147 -29.83 4.06 27.83
C LEU A 147 -30.29 4.27 29.27
N ALA A 148 -30.65 5.51 29.64
CA ALA A 148 -31.15 5.84 30.99
C ALA A 148 -32.47 5.10 31.32
N SER A 149 -33.23 4.69 30.30
CA SER A 149 -34.47 3.92 30.43
C SER A 149 -34.25 2.40 30.37
N GLY A 150 -32.99 1.93 30.38
CA GLY A 150 -32.62 0.51 30.40
C GLY A 150 -32.56 -0.15 29.01
N VAL A 151 -32.53 0.62 27.92
CA VAL A 151 -32.29 0.06 26.58
C VAL A 151 -30.80 -0.21 26.41
N GLU A 152 -30.42 -1.46 26.18
CA GLU A 152 -29.04 -1.88 25.96
C GLU A 152 -28.70 -2.00 24.46
N ASP A 153 -27.45 -2.36 24.15
CA ASP A 153 -26.98 -2.68 22.79
C ASP A 153 -27.10 -1.54 21.76
N LEU A 154 -26.70 -0.33 22.19
CA LEU A 154 -26.70 0.89 21.36
C LEU A 154 -25.29 1.37 20.98
N ASP A 155 -24.21 0.72 21.44
CA ASP A 155 -22.83 1.20 21.21
C ASP A 155 -22.45 1.30 19.73
N TYR A 156 -22.97 0.43 18.86
CA TYR A 156 -22.75 0.55 17.41
C TYR A 156 -23.33 1.85 16.85
N GLN A 157 -24.56 2.19 17.27
CA GLN A 157 -25.23 3.41 16.83
C GLN A 157 -24.57 4.66 17.42
N LEU A 158 -24.15 4.60 18.69
CA LEU A 158 -23.44 5.69 19.34
C LEU A 158 -22.08 5.95 18.69
N ALA A 159 -21.32 4.90 18.35
CA ALA A 159 -20.06 5.06 17.65
C ALA A 159 -20.23 5.76 16.29
N ASP A 160 -21.23 5.37 15.49
CA ASP A 160 -21.52 6.04 14.20
C ASP A 160 -21.96 7.50 14.41
N LEU A 161 -22.85 7.76 15.37
CA LEU A 161 -23.35 9.11 15.65
C LEU A 161 -22.23 10.03 16.13
N GLU A 162 -21.42 9.61 17.09
CA GLU A 162 -20.35 10.44 17.64
C GLU A 162 -19.27 10.75 16.60
N GLY A 163 -18.97 9.80 15.70
CA GLY A 163 -18.11 10.05 14.55
C GLY A 163 -18.67 11.13 13.63
N ARG A 164 -19.98 11.12 13.34
CA ARG A 164 -20.64 12.20 12.55
C ARG A 164 -20.62 13.55 13.25
N ARG A 165 -20.66 13.57 14.58
CA ARG A 165 -20.58 14.79 15.41
C ARG A 165 -19.15 15.35 15.50
N GLY A 166 -18.14 14.64 14.99
CA GLY A 166 -16.74 14.97 15.20
C GLY A 166 -16.25 14.73 16.64
N ASN A 167 -17.06 14.10 17.49
CA ASN A 167 -16.68 13.73 18.85
C ASN A 167 -15.96 12.38 18.84
N TYR A 168 -14.71 12.38 18.38
CA TYR A 168 -13.93 11.16 18.22
C TYR A 168 -13.64 10.46 19.56
N GLU A 169 -13.59 11.20 20.68
CA GLU A 169 -13.44 10.59 22.01
C GLU A 169 -14.63 9.68 22.34
N GLY A 170 -15.86 10.19 22.17
CA GLY A 170 -17.09 9.42 22.39
C GLY A 170 -17.22 8.25 21.42
N MET A 171 -16.82 8.45 20.16
CA MET A 171 -16.77 7.40 19.13
C MET A 171 -15.85 6.24 19.54
N ILE A 172 -14.63 6.55 20.02
CA ILE A 172 -13.66 5.55 20.47
C ILE A 172 -14.21 4.81 21.68
N ASP A 173 -14.71 5.52 22.69
CA ASP A 173 -15.24 4.90 23.91
C ASP A 173 -16.40 3.94 23.61
N ALA A 174 -17.34 4.32 22.74
CA ALA A 174 -18.43 3.45 22.29
C ALA A 174 -17.92 2.25 21.48
N SER A 175 -16.95 2.47 20.59
CA SER A 175 -16.37 1.40 19.77
C SER A 175 -15.63 0.36 20.62
N LEU A 176 -14.90 0.79 21.64
CA LEU A 176 -14.23 -0.11 22.58
C LEU A 176 -15.24 -0.90 23.40
N ARG A 177 -16.30 -0.27 23.94
CA ARG A 177 -17.37 -1.02 24.62
C ARG A 177 -18.03 -2.05 23.70
N LEU A 178 -18.34 -1.66 22.46
CA LEU A 178 -18.92 -2.54 21.45
C LEU A 178 -18.03 -3.76 21.18
N MET A 179 -16.75 -3.53 20.92
CA MET A 179 -15.80 -4.60 20.60
C MET A 179 -15.66 -5.60 21.75
N ARG A 180 -15.57 -5.10 22.98
CA ARG A 180 -15.46 -5.93 24.18
C ARG A 180 -16.72 -6.75 24.45
N ALA A 181 -17.90 -6.14 24.28
CA ALA A 181 -19.17 -6.83 24.46
C ALA A 181 -19.45 -7.82 23.32
N LYS A 182 -19.01 -7.51 22.09
CA LYS A 182 -19.31 -8.26 20.87
C LYS A 182 -18.06 -8.36 19.97
N PRO A 183 -17.14 -9.29 20.26
CA PRO A 183 -15.88 -9.44 19.52
C PRO A 183 -16.03 -9.58 18.00
N GLN A 184 -17.16 -10.09 17.51
CA GLN A 184 -17.43 -10.18 16.06
C GLN A 184 -17.49 -8.83 15.35
N TYR A 185 -17.62 -7.71 16.08
CA TYR A 185 -17.58 -6.36 15.51
C TYR A 185 -16.16 -5.80 15.37
N PHE A 186 -15.11 -6.54 15.75
CA PHE A 186 -13.72 -6.08 15.68
C PHE A 186 -13.36 -5.45 14.34
N LYS A 187 -13.65 -6.16 13.23
CA LYS A 187 -13.38 -5.66 11.87
C LYS A 187 -14.21 -4.43 11.51
N ASN A 188 -15.45 -4.33 11.99
CA ASN A 188 -16.27 -3.13 11.80
C ASN A 188 -15.68 -1.92 12.51
N VAL A 189 -15.13 -2.12 13.72
CA VAL A 189 -14.46 -1.06 14.48
C VAL A 189 -13.19 -0.61 13.78
N GLN A 190 -12.34 -1.53 13.31
CA GLN A 190 -11.14 -1.19 12.50
C GLN A 190 -11.50 -0.34 11.28
N ASN A 191 -12.50 -0.77 10.50
CA ASN A 191 -12.96 -0.03 9.32
C ASN A 191 -13.50 1.36 9.69
N SER A 192 -14.18 1.47 10.83
CA SER A 192 -14.69 2.74 11.33
C SER A 192 -13.56 3.68 11.74
N PHE A 193 -12.53 3.19 12.42
CA PHE A 193 -11.35 3.98 12.77
C PHE A 193 -10.56 4.41 11.54
N ASN A 194 -10.34 3.53 10.57
CA ASN A 194 -9.68 3.89 9.30
C ASN A 194 -10.41 5.03 8.58
N ARG A 195 -11.74 4.93 8.46
CA ARG A 195 -12.54 5.92 7.74
C ARG A 195 -12.62 7.27 8.45
N ASN A 196 -12.82 7.26 9.77
CA ASN A 196 -13.15 8.50 10.51
C ASN A 196 -11.94 9.14 11.17
N LEU A 197 -10.97 8.36 11.66
CA LEU A 197 -9.83 8.89 12.40
C LEU A 197 -8.64 9.20 11.48
N ARG A 198 -8.45 8.42 10.40
CA ARG A 198 -7.34 8.58 9.45
C ARG A 198 -6.02 8.88 10.18
N ILE A 199 -5.65 7.99 11.09
CA ILE A 199 -4.62 8.23 12.11
C ILE A 199 -3.20 8.46 11.54
N GLN A 200 -2.96 8.06 10.30
CA GLN A 200 -1.73 8.39 9.58
C GLN A 200 -1.67 9.87 9.19
N ASP A 201 -2.81 10.45 8.81
CA ASP A 201 -2.95 11.85 8.41
C ASP A 201 -3.25 12.77 9.60
N ASN A 202 -3.73 12.22 10.72
CA ASN A 202 -4.16 12.96 11.91
C ASN A 202 -3.46 12.43 13.18
N PRO A 203 -2.20 12.85 13.44
CA PRO A 203 -1.42 12.34 14.57
C PRO A 203 -2.08 12.56 15.94
N GLU A 204 -2.80 13.67 16.13
CA GLU A 204 -3.53 13.96 17.38
C GLU A 204 -4.63 12.92 17.67
N LEU A 205 -5.38 12.52 16.63
CA LEU A 205 -6.40 11.46 16.75
C LEU A 205 -5.76 10.09 16.94
N GLY A 206 -4.58 9.87 16.33
CA GLY A 206 -3.75 8.70 16.59
C GLY A 206 -3.36 8.58 18.06
N ASP A 207 -2.84 9.65 18.67
CA ASP A 207 -2.43 9.63 20.08
C ASP A 207 -3.64 9.51 21.04
N LEU A 208 -4.78 10.13 20.70
CA LEU A 208 -6.03 9.93 21.43
C LEU A 208 -6.43 8.44 21.44
N LEU A 209 -6.45 7.80 20.28
CA LEU A 209 -6.79 6.38 20.14
C LEU A 209 -5.81 5.49 20.91
N ARG A 210 -4.50 5.74 20.76
CA ARG A 210 -3.44 5.04 21.49
C ARG A 210 -3.64 5.12 23.00
N THR A 211 -3.87 6.32 23.52
CA THR A 211 -4.04 6.58 24.95
C THR A 211 -5.25 5.84 25.51
N LYS A 212 -6.38 5.89 24.79
CA LYS A 212 -7.62 5.19 25.15
C LYS A 212 -7.44 3.66 25.11
N LEU A 213 -6.82 3.13 24.05
CA LEU A 213 -6.54 1.69 23.93
C LEU A 213 -5.62 1.19 25.03
N LEU A 214 -4.52 1.90 25.32
CA LEU A 214 -3.58 1.52 26.39
C LEU A 214 -4.24 1.57 27.77
N ARG A 215 -5.09 2.58 28.02
CA ARG A 215 -5.86 2.66 29.27
C ARG A 215 -6.82 1.47 29.39
N ALA A 216 -7.59 1.20 28.33
CA ALA A 216 -8.53 0.08 28.31
C ALA A 216 -7.83 -1.27 28.49
N ALA A 217 -6.69 -1.50 27.83
CA ALA A 217 -5.94 -2.74 27.95
C ALA A 217 -5.35 -2.94 29.35
N ARG A 218 -5.03 -1.86 30.08
CA ARG A 218 -4.61 -1.92 31.50
C ARG A 218 -5.78 -2.22 32.43
N GLU A 219 -6.95 -1.65 32.16
CA GLU A 219 -8.15 -1.85 32.96
C GLU A 219 -8.75 -3.25 32.76
N PHE A 220 -8.69 -3.77 31.54
CA PHE A 220 -9.23 -5.07 31.15
C PHE A 220 -8.13 -5.96 30.56
N PRO A 221 -7.14 -6.39 31.38
CA PRO A 221 -5.97 -7.11 30.89
C PRO A 221 -6.30 -8.49 30.31
N GLU A 222 -7.43 -9.09 30.67
CA GLU A 222 -7.89 -10.39 30.13
C GLU A 222 -8.53 -10.27 28.75
N ASP A 223 -8.86 -9.06 28.30
CA ASP A 223 -9.53 -8.80 27.03
C ASP A 223 -8.51 -8.77 25.88
N THR A 224 -8.42 -9.89 25.17
CA THR A 224 -7.44 -10.06 24.10
C THR A 224 -7.75 -9.20 22.87
N GLY A 225 -9.02 -8.82 22.66
CA GLY A 225 -9.42 -7.94 21.58
C GLY A 225 -8.78 -6.55 21.68
N LEU A 226 -8.55 -6.05 22.90
CA LEU A 226 -7.82 -4.78 23.11
C LEU A 226 -6.35 -4.89 22.72
N SER A 227 -5.71 -6.03 23.02
CA SER A 227 -4.31 -6.28 22.64
C SER A 227 -4.18 -6.46 21.13
N GLU A 228 -5.13 -7.13 20.49
CA GLU A 228 -5.18 -7.23 19.02
C GLU A 228 -5.40 -5.86 18.36
N MET A 229 -6.24 -5.01 18.94
CA MET A 229 -6.45 -3.64 18.44
C MET A 229 -5.22 -2.76 18.63
N LEU A 230 -4.43 -2.97 19.69
CA LEU A 230 -3.13 -2.31 19.87
C LEU A 230 -2.12 -2.74 18.81
N VAL A 231 -2.02 -4.05 18.51
CA VAL A 231 -1.18 -4.55 17.40
C VAL A 231 -1.60 -3.91 16.08
N TRP A 232 -2.90 -3.88 15.80
CA TRP A 232 -3.44 -3.22 14.62
C TRP A 232 -3.06 -1.74 14.57
N TYR A 233 -3.26 -0.99 15.66
CA TYR A 233 -2.93 0.43 15.76
C TYR A 233 -1.45 0.68 15.46
N PHE A 234 -0.55 -0.06 16.13
CA PHE A 234 0.89 0.11 15.96
C PHE A 234 1.35 -0.26 14.55
N ASN A 235 0.74 -1.27 13.93
CA ASN A 235 0.97 -1.57 12.52
C ASN A 235 0.51 -0.46 11.57
N GLN A 236 -0.58 0.26 11.88
CA GLN A 236 -1.03 1.39 11.04
C GLN A 236 -0.05 2.57 11.08
N VAL A 237 0.62 2.81 12.21
CA VAL A 237 1.57 3.92 12.38
C VAL A 237 3.04 3.49 12.19
N ASN A 238 3.27 2.30 11.64
CA ASN A 238 4.59 1.70 11.41
C ASN A 238 5.49 1.59 12.67
N ASP A 239 4.89 1.55 13.86
CA ASP A 239 5.60 1.35 15.13
C ASP A 239 5.66 -0.15 15.46
N PHE A 240 6.41 -0.88 14.63
CA PHE A 240 6.46 -2.34 14.72
C PHE A 240 7.08 -2.81 16.05
N VAL A 241 7.96 -2.01 16.67
CA VAL A 241 8.58 -2.32 17.95
C VAL A 241 7.52 -2.49 19.04
N ASN A 242 6.56 -1.56 19.13
CA ASN A 242 5.47 -1.68 20.09
C ASN A 242 4.44 -2.75 19.65
N ALA A 243 4.19 -2.91 18.35
CA ALA A 243 3.39 -4.01 17.83
C ALA A 243 3.95 -5.38 18.27
N PHE A 244 5.27 -5.56 18.23
CA PHE A 244 5.94 -6.79 18.66
C PHE A 244 5.70 -7.12 20.13
N VAL A 245 5.76 -6.12 21.02
CA VAL A 245 5.51 -6.33 22.46
C VAL A 245 4.11 -6.89 22.67
N HIS A 246 3.10 -6.31 22.01
CA HIS A 246 1.71 -6.75 22.14
C HIS A 246 1.47 -8.09 21.45
N ALA A 247 1.99 -8.30 20.24
CA ALA A 247 1.86 -9.57 19.51
C ALA A 247 2.51 -10.73 20.26
N LYS A 248 3.72 -10.53 20.82
CA LYS A 248 4.40 -11.51 21.67
C LYS A 248 3.58 -11.84 22.92
N SER A 249 2.94 -10.85 23.53
CA SER A 249 2.10 -11.07 24.71
C SER A 249 0.86 -11.93 24.39
N LEU A 250 0.24 -11.72 23.22
CA LEU A 250 -0.88 -12.50 22.73
C LEU A 250 -0.48 -13.95 22.46
N ASP A 251 0.64 -14.13 21.75
CA ASP A 251 1.18 -15.45 21.45
C ASP A 251 1.45 -16.26 22.75
N LEU A 252 2.09 -15.65 23.75
CA LEU A 252 2.35 -16.30 25.04
C LEU A 252 1.06 -16.71 25.77
N ARG A 253 0.01 -15.86 25.72
CA ARG A 253 -1.28 -16.12 26.38
C ARG A 253 -2.04 -17.25 25.71
N PHE A 254 -2.07 -17.27 24.38
CA PHE A 254 -2.77 -18.29 23.60
C PHE A 254 -1.94 -19.55 23.33
N ARG A 255 -0.65 -19.53 23.68
CA ARG A 255 0.33 -20.59 23.38
C ARG A 255 0.38 -20.89 21.89
N GLU A 256 0.36 -19.83 21.09
CA GLU A 256 0.45 -19.92 19.64
C GLU A 256 1.85 -20.41 19.20
N SER A 257 1.97 -20.77 17.93
CA SER A 257 3.24 -21.21 17.33
C SER A 257 4.07 -20.08 16.74
N GLY A 258 3.68 -18.81 16.88
CA GLY A 258 4.41 -17.68 16.28
C GLY A 258 3.77 -17.07 15.04
N GLU A 259 2.57 -17.49 14.63
CA GLU A 259 1.96 -17.07 13.36
C GLU A 259 1.81 -15.55 13.25
N ARG A 260 1.26 -14.92 14.29
CA ARG A 260 1.12 -13.45 14.37
C ARG A 260 2.46 -12.73 14.29
N LEU A 261 3.51 -13.32 14.86
CA LEU A 261 4.84 -12.75 14.88
C LEU A 261 5.50 -12.87 13.51
N ILE A 262 5.22 -13.92 12.76
CA ILE A 262 5.66 -14.06 11.37
C ILE A 262 4.96 -13.02 10.48
N GLU A 263 3.65 -12.84 10.62
CA GLU A 263 2.91 -11.82 9.87
C GLU A 263 3.41 -10.40 10.18
N LEU A 264 3.69 -10.13 11.45
CA LEU A 264 4.30 -8.87 11.87
C LEU A 264 5.71 -8.71 11.28
N ALA A 265 6.54 -9.75 11.33
CA ALA A 265 7.88 -9.72 10.77
C ALA A 265 7.85 -9.41 9.27
N GLN A 266 7.01 -10.10 8.51
CA GLN A 266 6.84 -9.84 7.07
C GLN A 266 6.37 -8.42 6.77
N THR A 267 5.49 -7.86 7.62
CA THR A 267 5.03 -6.48 7.48
C THR A 267 6.15 -5.50 7.79
N ALA A 268 6.92 -5.73 8.85
CA ALA A 268 8.09 -4.93 9.19
C ALA A 268 9.16 -4.98 8.10
N THR A 269 9.45 -6.16 7.53
CA THR A 269 10.38 -6.34 6.40
C THR A 269 9.96 -5.53 5.17
N ARG A 270 8.67 -5.53 4.81
CA ARG A 270 8.15 -4.74 3.68
C ARG A 270 8.25 -3.22 3.90
N ASN A 271 8.33 -2.79 5.17
CA ASN A 271 8.53 -1.39 5.55
C ASN A 271 9.98 -1.13 5.99
N GLU A 272 10.91 -2.02 5.64
CA GLU A 272 12.35 -1.92 5.90
C GLU A 272 12.76 -1.83 7.38
N ASP A 273 11.85 -2.10 8.33
CA ASP A 273 12.19 -2.29 9.75
C ASP A 273 12.71 -3.71 9.99
N TYR A 274 13.91 -3.95 9.48
CA TYR A 274 14.61 -5.22 9.60
C TYR A 274 14.93 -5.58 11.06
N ALA A 275 15.18 -4.57 11.91
CA ALA A 275 15.49 -4.79 13.32
C ALA A 275 14.32 -5.41 14.08
N THR A 276 13.10 -4.94 13.85
CA THR A 276 11.90 -5.54 14.45
C THR A 276 11.57 -6.89 13.83
N ALA A 277 11.72 -7.04 12.51
CA ALA A 277 11.52 -8.32 11.83
C ALA A 277 12.44 -9.42 12.40
N ALA A 278 13.72 -9.11 12.59
CA ALA A 278 14.70 -10.00 13.22
C ALA A 278 14.27 -10.42 14.64
N LYS A 279 13.79 -9.48 15.47
CA LYS A 279 13.28 -9.79 16.82
C LYS A 279 12.06 -10.72 16.79
N CYS A 280 11.15 -10.52 15.85
CA CYS A 280 9.97 -11.37 15.67
C CYS A 280 10.39 -12.80 15.33
N TYR A 281 11.24 -12.98 14.31
CA TYR A 281 11.73 -14.28 13.91
C TYR A 281 12.58 -14.96 15.00
N ALA A 282 13.46 -14.22 15.68
CA ALA A 282 14.24 -14.75 16.79
C ALA A 282 13.34 -15.27 17.93
N TYR A 283 12.24 -14.58 18.24
CA TYR A 283 11.27 -15.05 19.21
C TYR A 283 10.59 -16.36 18.76
N VAL A 284 10.14 -16.44 17.50
CA VAL A 284 9.52 -17.67 16.98
C VAL A 284 10.48 -18.85 17.00
N ALA A 285 11.75 -18.62 16.65
CA ALA A 285 12.81 -19.62 16.74
C ALA A 285 13.07 -20.06 18.19
N SER A 286 12.98 -19.15 19.17
CA SER A 286 13.21 -19.47 20.58
C SER A 286 12.20 -20.46 21.18
N LYS A 287 11.07 -20.73 20.49
CA LYS A 287 10.08 -21.75 20.89
C LYS A 287 10.57 -23.19 20.73
N GLY A 288 11.69 -23.40 20.03
CA GLY A 288 12.37 -24.70 19.91
C GLY A 288 12.11 -25.44 18.60
N ARG A 289 12.90 -26.50 18.36
CA ARG A 289 12.98 -27.24 17.08
C ARG A 289 11.68 -27.94 16.67
N GLU A 290 10.83 -28.28 17.64
CA GLU A 290 9.52 -28.91 17.40
C GLU A 290 8.49 -27.95 16.79
N ASN A 291 8.76 -26.64 16.80
CA ASN A 291 7.88 -25.67 16.17
C ASN A 291 8.00 -25.76 14.64
N ALA A 292 6.87 -25.87 13.94
CA ALA A 292 6.82 -25.92 12.47
C ALA A 292 7.55 -24.75 11.80
N TYR A 293 7.60 -23.58 12.45
CA TYR A 293 8.25 -22.39 11.92
C TYR A 293 9.72 -22.26 12.30
N PHE A 294 10.30 -23.19 13.06
CA PHE A 294 11.64 -23.04 13.65
C PHE A 294 12.73 -22.74 12.62
N PHE A 295 12.86 -23.57 11.57
CA PHE A 295 13.91 -23.42 10.56
C PHE A 295 13.74 -22.15 9.72
N THR A 296 12.49 -21.84 9.34
CA THR A 296 12.17 -20.62 8.61
C THR A 296 12.49 -19.38 9.46
N ALA A 297 12.10 -19.39 10.74
CA ALA A 297 12.36 -18.29 11.64
C ALA A 297 13.87 -18.10 11.91
N ARG A 298 14.65 -19.18 12.07
CA ARG A 298 16.12 -19.07 12.20
C ARG A 298 16.75 -18.46 10.96
N THR A 299 16.37 -18.93 9.78
CA THR A 299 16.87 -18.43 8.49
C THR A 299 16.54 -16.95 8.32
N GLN A 300 15.27 -16.59 8.53
CA GLN A 300 14.81 -15.21 8.34
C GLN A 300 15.36 -14.27 9.40
N ALA A 301 15.58 -14.70 10.65
CA ALA A 301 16.21 -13.86 11.67
C ALA A 301 17.61 -13.40 11.24
N LEU A 302 18.42 -14.32 10.71
CA LEU A 302 19.75 -14.00 10.19
C LEU A 302 19.68 -13.14 8.93
N ASN A 303 18.78 -13.46 7.99
CA ASN A 303 18.61 -12.68 6.78
C ASN A 303 18.20 -11.22 7.09
N MET A 304 17.30 -11.01 8.06
CA MET A 304 16.92 -9.66 8.49
C MET A 304 18.07 -8.91 9.18
N GLN A 305 19.05 -9.59 9.76
CA GLN A 305 20.27 -8.93 10.24
C GLN A 305 21.24 -8.60 9.09
N LEU A 306 21.23 -9.40 8.03
CA LEU A 306 22.08 -9.21 6.85
C LEU A 306 21.63 -8.00 6.01
N GLN A 307 20.34 -7.88 5.71
CA GLN A 307 19.80 -6.83 4.83
C GLN A 307 20.31 -5.41 5.13
N PRO A 308 20.25 -4.88 6.37
CA PRO A 308 20.73 -3.53 6.65
C PRO A 308 22.25 -3.40 6.47
N LEU A 309 23.03 -4.46 6.69
CA LEU A 309 24.48 -4.44 6.48
C LEU A 309 24.82 -4.38 4.98
N LEU A 310 24.04 -5.06 4.13
CA LEU A 310 24.22 -5.01 2.68
C LEU A 310 23.81 -3.66 2.08
N LYS A 311 22.86 -2.95 2.71
CA LYS A 311 22.43 -1.60 2.31
C LYS A 311 23.34 -0.48 2.82
N THR A 312 24.25 -0.78 3.73
CA THR A 312 25.13 0.25 4.31
C THR A 312 26.32 0.49 3.39
N THR A 313 26.50 1.74 2.96
CA THR A 313 27.63 2.15 2.13
C THR A 313 28.46 3.23 2.86
N PRO A 314 29.77 3.03 3.08
CA PRO A 314 30.56 1.85 2.72
C PRO A 314 30.22 0.64 3.61
N VAL A 315 30.45 -0.55 3.05
CA VAL A 315 30.11 -1.82 3.72
C VAL A 315 30.92 -2.03 5.01
N ASP A 316 30.23 -2.28 6.12
CA ASP A 316 30.86 -2.66 7.39
C ASP A 316 31.30 -4.13 7.37
N ARG A 317 32.52 -4.36 6.90
CA ARG A 317 33.12 -5.70 6.80
C ARG A 317 33.29 -6.40 8.15
N GLU A 318 33.43 -5.66 9.26
CA GLU A 318 33.58 -6.28 10.58
C GLU A 318 32.23 -6.77 11.11
N ALA A 319 31.17 -5.98 10.92
CA ALA A 319 29.81 -6.41 11.21
C ALA A 319 29.41 -7.62 10.36
N ILE A 320 29.73 -7.62 9.06
CA ILE A 320 29.49 -8.77 8.18
C ILE A 320 30.27 -10.00 8.63
N ARG A 321 31.54 -9.85 9.01
CA ARG A 321 32.35 -10.97 9.56
C ARG A 321 31.74 -11.55 10.82
N THR A 322 31.23 -10.71 11.71
CA THR A 322 30.55 -11.15 12.93
C THR A 322 29.28 -11.92 12.59
N LEU A 323 28.47 -11.40 11.65
CA LEU A 323 27.26 -12.08 11.22
C LEU A 323 27.55 -13.42 10.51
N ALA A 324 28.62 -13.50 9.71
CA ALA A 324 29.06 -14.74 9.08
C ALA A 324 29.36 -15.83 10.12
N GLN A 325 29.94 -15.48 11.27
CA GLN A 325 30.15 -16.42 12.37
C GLN A 325 28.83 -16.93 12.97
N ASP A 326 27.80 -16.09 13.04
CA ASP A 326 26.46 -16.50 13.49
C ASP A 326 25.78 -17.45 12.49
N TYR A 327 25.97 -17.20 11.19
CA TYR A 327 25.55 -18.12 10.12
C TYR A 327 26.26 -19.47 10.24
N GLU A 328 27.58 -19.47 10.38
CA GLU A 328 28.39 -20.68 10.56
C GLU A 328 28.00 -21.45 11.81
N PHE A 329 27.82 -20.77 12.94
CA PHE A 329 27.37 -21.39 14.19
C PHE A 329 26.01 -22.04 14.02
N THR A 330 25.08 -21.35 13.36
CA THR A 330 23.73 -21.88 13.10
C THR A 330 23.78 -23.08 12.18
N LEU A 331 24.59 -23.06 11.12
CA LEU A 331 24.74 -24.18 10.20
C LEU A 331 25.38 -25.41 10.90
N ASN A 332 26.36 -25.18 11.78
CA ASN A 332 26.99 -26.22 12.59
C ASN A 332 26.03 -26.84 13.62
N ASP A 333 25.16 -26.04 14.25
CA ASP A 333 24.16 -26.51 15.23
C ASP A 333 22.98 -27.26 14.58
N LEU A 334 22.54 -26.80 13.40
CA LEU A 334 21.39 -27.38 12.71
C LEU A 334 21.77 -28.53 11.77
N GLY A 335 23.01 -28.54 11.29
CA GLY A 335 23.49 -29.42 10.23
C GLY A 335 23.12 -28.92 8.84
N LEU A 336 23.86 -29.40 7.83
CA LEU A 336 23.55 -29.14 6.43
C LEU A 336 22.41 -30.07 5.97
N ALA A 337 21.25 -29.48 5.68
CA ALA A 337 20.02 -30.17 5.30
C ALA A 337 19.18 -29.28 4.37
N LYS A 338 18.11 -29.85 3.80
CA LYS A 338 17.21 -29.11 2.90
C LYS A 338 16.56 -27.89 3.59
N GLU A 339 16.35 -27.96 4.90
CA GLU A 339 15.79 -26.87 5.70
C GLU A 339 16.79 -25.73 5.96
N THR A 340 18.10 -26.00 5.90
CA THR A 340 19.18 -25.03 6.16
C THR A 340 19.91 -24.59 4.89
N ALA A 341 19.55 -25.13 3.73
CA ALA A 341 20.16 -24.80 2.44
C ALA A 341 20.17 -23.30 2.13
N LYS A 342 19.13 -22.54 2.52
CA LYS A 342 19.10 -21.09 2.34
C LYS A 342 20.09 -20.35 3.25
N ILE A 343 20.30 -20.84 4.47
CA ILE A 343 21.34 -20.31 5.38
C ILE A 343 22.72 -20.54 4.76
N ALA A 344 22.97 -21.73 4.21
CA ALA A 344 24.22 -22.06 3.54
C ALA A 344 24.44 -21.18 2.28
N GLN A 345 23.39 -20.95 1.49
CA GLN A 345 23.45 -20.05 0.34
C GLN A 345 23.84 -18.62 0.74
N ASP A 346 23.13 -18.05 1.73
CA ASP A 346 23.42 -16.70 2.22
C ASP A 346 24.85 -16.61 2.80
N LEU A 347 25.32 -17.64 3.51
CA LEU A 347 26.70 -17.71 4.01
C LEU A 347 27.73 -17.78 2.87
N ALA A 348 27.47 -18.55 1.81
CA ALA A 348 28.33 -18.63 0.64
C ALA A 348 28.46 -17.25 -0.05
N HIS A 349 27.34 -16.55 -0.22
CA HIS A 349 27.32 -15.18 -0.73
C HIS A 349 28.20 -14.24 0.11
N ILE A 350 28.03 -14.27 1.43
CA ILE A 350 28.84 -13.47 2.36
C ILE A 350 30.33 -13.79 2.23
N ARG A 351 30.68 -15.09 2.20
CA ARG A 351 32.06 -15.55 2.09
C ARG A 351 32.71 -15.08 0.80
N ALA A 352 32.05 -15.27 -0.35
CA ALA A 352 32.60 -14.92 -1.64
C ALA A 352 32.79 -13.41 -1.80
N PHE A 353 31.70 -12.65 -1.72
CA PHE A 353 31.70 -11.25 -2.13
C PHE A 353 32.25 -10.32 -1.03
N TYR A 354 31.98 -10.61 0.24
CA TYR A 354 32.34 -9.69 1.34
C TYR A 354 33.57 -10.10 2.12
N LEU A 355 33.78 -11.40 2.33
CA LEU A 355 34.94 -11.92 3.07
C LEU A 355 36.10 -12.34 2.17
N GLN A 356 35.93 -12.30 0.84
CA GLN A 356 36.96 -12.66 -0.14
C GLN A 356 37.44 -14.11 0.01
N GLN A 357 36.49 -15.01 0.26
CA GLN A 357 36.66 -16.46 0.45
C GLN A 357 35.80 -17.24 -0.57
N PRO A 358 36.02 -17.06 -1.89
CA PRO A 358 35.18 -17.68 -2.92
C PRO A 358 35.31 -19.21 -2.97
N ASN A 359 36.49 -19.78 -2.71
CA ASN A 359 36.67 -21.24 -2.73
C ASN A 359 35.84 -21.92 -1.64
N GLU A 360 35.87 -21.38 -0.41
CA GLU A 360 35.07 -21.88 0.71
C GLU A 360 33.56 -21.69 0.52
N ALA A 361 33.16 -20.74 -0.35
CA ALA A 361 31.78 -20.54 -0.75
C ALA A 361 31.33 -21.55 -1.81
N ILE A 362 32.19 -21.83 -2.80
CA ILE A 362 31.98 -22.87 -3.82
C ILE A 362 31.82 -24.24 -3.16
N ASP A 363 32.77 -24.64 -2.32
CA ASP A 363 32.73 -25.92 -1.61
C ASP A 363 31.41 -26.08 -0.83
N LEU A 364 30.98 -25.02 -0.14
CA LEU A 364 29.73 -25.02 0.62
C LEU A 364 28.48 -25.19 -0.28
N LEU A 365 28.42 -24.50 -1.42
CA LEU A 365 27.29 -24.62 -2.35
C LEU A 365 27.26 -25.98 -3.05
N GLU A 366 28.41 -26.54 -3.40
CA GLU A 366 28.51 -27.89 -3.94
C GLU A 366 28.04 -28.93 -2.92
N GLU A 367 28.42 -28.78 -1.64
CA GLU A 367 27.90 -29.62 -0.56
C GLU A 367 26.38 -29.51 -0.43
N VAL A 368 25.82 -28.29 -0.51
CA VAL A 368 24.36 -28.07 -0.49
C VAL A 368 23.67 -28.80 -1.64
N LEU A 369 24.22 -28.70 -2.86
CA LEU A 369 23.64 -29.34 -4.06
C LEU A 369 23.65 -30.89 -3.96
N ASN A 370 24.50 -31.46 -3.12
CA ASN A 370 24.56 -32.90 -2.84
C ASN A 370 23.60 -33.36 -1.72
N VAL A 371 22.86 -32.45 -1.07
CA VAL A 371 21.90 -32.79 -0.01
C VAL A 371 20.71 -33.57 -0.56
N GLN A 372 20.41 -34.71 0.06
CA GLN A 372 19.29 -35.56 -0.35
C GLN A 372 17.94 -34.87 -0.11
N GLY A 373 17.10 -34.85 -1.15
CA GLY A 373 15.76 -34.27 -1.08
C GLY A 373 15.75 -32.75 -1.00
N LEU A 374 16.82 -32.08 -1.44
CA LEU A 374 16.84 -30.64 -1.66
C LEU A 374 15.72 -30.26 -2.65
N TYR A 375 15.00 -29.20 -2.34
CA TYR A 375 13.95 -28.70 -3.22
C TYR A 375 14.56 -28.14 -4.51
N GLU A 376 13.99 -28.49 -5.67
CA GLU A 376 14.53 -28.14 -7.00
C GLU A 376 14.73 -26.63 -7.17
N ARG A 377 13.82 -25.81 -6.62
CA ARG A 377 13.93 -24.35 -6.69
C ARG A 377 15.08 -23.82 -5.84
N THR A 378 15.32 -24.44 -4.67
CA THR A 378 16.46 -24.09 -3.82
C THR A 378 17.78 -24.49 -4.47
N ALA A 379 17.81 -25.67 -5.11
CA ALA A 379 18.97 -26.10 -5.90
C ALA A 379 19.26 -25.13 -7.05
N ALA A 380 18.23 -24.66 -7.77
CA ALA A 380 18.39 -23.66 -8.81
C ALA A 380 18.97 -22.35 -8.28
N LEU A 381 18.47 -21.84 -7.14
CA LEU A 381 19.01 -20.65 -6.49
C LEU A 381 20.48 -20.84 -6.08
N CYS A 382 20.84 -22.00 -5.53
CA CYS A 382 22.23 -22.32 -5.20
C CYS A 382 23.12 -22.41 -6.46
N LYS A 383 22.62 -22.92 -7.58
CA LYS A 383 23.35 -22.94 -8.86
C LYS A 383 23.58 -21.54 -9.43
N LEU A 384 22.59 -20.65 -9.32
CA LEU A 384 22.73 -19.25 -9.72
C LEU A 384 23.79 -18.56 -8.86
N GLU A 385 23.72 -18.72 -7.54
CA GLU A 385 24.73 -18.20 -6.62
C GLU A 385 26.14 -18.74 -6.93
N LEU A 386 26.24 -20.05 -7.17
CA LEU A 386 27.51 -20.69 -7.52
C LEU A 386 28.06 -20.13 -8.83
N GLY A 387 27.21 -19.95 -9.84
CA GLY A 387 27.62 -19.32 -11.10
C GLY A 387 28.10 -17.88 -10.90
N ASP A 388 27.44 -17.08 -10.06
CA ASP A 388 27.88 -15.71 -9.75
C ASP A 388 29.28 -15.70 -9.10
N ILE A 389 29.55 -16.64 -8.19
CA ILE A 389 30.87 -16.81 -7.56
C ILE A 389 31.93 -17.28 -8.56
N LEU A 390 31.56 -18.13 -9.53
CA LEU A 390 32.48 -18.55 -10.60
C LEU A 390 32.80 -17.39 -11.54
N VAL A 391 31.84 -16.54 -11.90
CA VAL A 391 32.10 -15.28 -12.64
C VAL A 391 33.05 -14.38 -11.84
N PHE A 392 32.84 -14.29 -10.53
CA PHE A 392 33.73 -13.54 -9.63
C PHE A 392 35.18 -14.08 -9.63
N GLN A 393 35.39 -15.36 -9.93
CA GLN A 393 36.71 -15.99 -10.05
C GLN A 393 37.27 -16.07 -11.48
N ASP A 394 36.66 -15.37 -12.45
CA ASP A 394 36.99 -15.45 -13.88
C ASP A 394 36.72 -16.85 -14.51
N GLU A 395 35.96 -17.73 -13.86
CA GLU A 395 35.55 -19.07 -14.33
C GLU A 395 34.24 -19.02 -15.15
N ILE A 396 34.23 -18.16 -16.16
CA ILE A 396 33.02 -17.75 -16.91
C ILE A 396 32.32 -18.93 -17.61
N TRP A 397 33.06 -19.93 -18.08
CA TRP A 397 32.46 -21.05 -18.83
C TRP A 397 31.67 -22.01 -17.95
N ASP A 398 32.16 -22.29 -16.75
CA ASP A 398 31.47 -23.14 -15.78
C ASP A 398 30.24 -22.41 -15.21
N ALA A 399 30.35 -21.10 -14.99
CA ALA A 399 29.21 -20.25 -14.67
C ALA A 399 28.11 -20.31 -15.75
N SER A 400 28.48 -20.13 -17.02
CA SER A 400 27.57 -20.18 -18.17
C SER A 400 26.85 -21.52 -18.27
N LEU A 401 27.55 -22.62 -17.98
CA LEU A 401 26.94 -23.95 -17.96
C LEU A 401 25.88 -24.06 -16.84
N LEU A 402 26.16 -23.57 -15.63
CA LEU A 402 25.22 -23.60 -14.52
C LEU A 402 23.97 -22.77 -14.80
N PHE A 403 24.15 -21.54 -15.28
CA PHE A 403 23.03 -20.67 -15.68
C PHE A 403 22.20 -21.30 -16.79
N SER A 404 22.83 -21.90 -17.79
CA SER A 404 22.13 -22.60 -18.88
C SER A 404 21.30 -23.79 -18.38
N GLN A 405 21.76 -24.52 -17.37
CA GLN A 405 20.97 -25.57 -16.74
C GLN A 405 19.70 -25.00 -16.09
N VAL A 406 19.83 -23.91 -15.32
CA VAL A 406 18.69 -23.26 -14.67
C VAL A 406 17.72 -22.68 -15.69
N GLU A 407 18.23 -22.03 -16.74
CA GLU A 407 17.42 -21.52 -17.85
C GLU A 407 16.59 -22.63 -18.52
N LEU A 408 17.21 -23.80 -18.78
CA LEU A 408 16.53 -24.93 -19.41
C LEU A 408 15.49 -25.59 -18.50
N ASP A 409 15.75 -25.65 -17.20
CA ASP A 409 14.85 -26.25 -16.20
C ASP A 409 13.64 -25.34 -15.90
N TYR A 410 13.80 -24.01 -16.05
CA TYR A 410 12.82 -22.98 -15.63
C TYR A 410 12.39 -22.01 -16.74
N LYS A 411 12.29 -22.47 -18.00
CA LYS A 411 12.08 -21.62 -19.20
C LYS A 411 11.00 -20.55 -19.11
N ASP A 412 9.86 -20.87 -18.49
CA ASP A 412 8.69 -19.97 -18.38
C ASP A 412 8.56 -19.34 -16.98
N ASP A 413 9.54 -19.54 -16.10
CA ASP A 413 9.57 -18.99 -14.74
C ASP A 413 10.54 -17.79 -14.67
N VAL A 414 10.34 -16.93 -13.68
CA VAL A 414 11.23 -15.80 -13.36
C VAL A 414 12.67 -16.29 -13.16
N LEU A 415 12.87 -17.48 -12.58
CA LEU A 415 14.21 -18.05 -12.41
C LEU A 415 14.93 -18.34 -13.73
N GLY A 416 14.21 -18.78 -14.76
CA GLY A 416 14.83 -19.02 -16.07
C GLY A 416 15.19 -17.72 -16.78
N ALA A 417 14.32 -16.71 -16.68
CA ALA A 417 14.62 -15.37 -17.19
C ALA A 417 15.86 -14.75 -16.51
N GLU A 418 15.96 -14.95 -15.20
CA GLU A 418 17.07 -14.49 -14.37
C GLU A 418 18.38 -15.20 -14.73
N ALA A 419 18.35 -16.53 -14.93
CA ALA A 419 19.49 -17.29 -15.41
C ALA A 419 19.95 -16.85 -16.81
N LYS A 420 18.99 -16.57 -17.70
CA LYS A 420 19.25 -16.06 -19.04
C LYS A 420 19.90 -14.68 -19.03
N PHE A 421 19.49 -13.80 -18.11
CA PHE A 421 20.11 -12.48 -17.94
C PHE A 421 21.56 -12.61 -17.47
N ARG A 422 21.84 -13.46 -16.48
CA ARG A 422 23.23 -13.76 -16.07
C ARG A 422 24.08 -14.32 -17.21
N ASN A 423 23.50 -15.21 -18.04
CA ASN A 423 24.15 -15.70 -19.26
C ASN A 423 24.42 -14.60 -20.29
N ALA A 424 23.52 -13.62 -20.44
CA ALA A 424 23.74 -12.46 -21.31
C ALA A 424 24.90 -11.57 -20.81
N ARG A 425 25.00 -11.38 -19.48
CA ARG A 425 26.13 -10.68 -18.85
C ARG A 425 27.46 -11.38 -19.13
N ILE A 426 27.50 -12.72 -19.10
CA ILE A 426 28.68 -13.48 -19.51
C ILE A 426 29.09 -13.16 -20.95
N SER A 427 28.14 -13.16 -21.89
CA SER A 427 28.39 -12.81 -23.29
C SER A 427 28.94 -11.38 -23.42
N TYR A 428 28.38 -10.45 -22.65
CA TYR A 428 28.86 -9.07 -22.57
C TYR A 428 30.30 -8.96 -22.03
N TYR A 429 30.60 -9.64 -20.93
CA TYR A 429 31.95 -9.66 -20.35
C TYR A 429 32.98 -10.30 -21.27
N THR A 430 32.59 -11.32 -22.03
CA THR A 430 33.47 -11.99 -23.00
C THR A 430 33.62 -11.22 -24.32
N GLY A 431 32.86 -10.13 -24.52
CA GLY A 431 32.88 -9.31 -25.73
C GLY A 431 32.05 -9.85 -26.88
N ASP A 432 31.23 -10.89 -26.66
CA ASP A 432 30.26 -11.40 -27.63
C ASP A 432 28.96 -10.59 -27.56
N PHE A 433 29.06 -9.31 -27.96
CA PHE A 433 27.98 -8.34 -27.83
C PHE A 433 26.76 -8.67 -28.69
N ASP A 434 26.96 -9.26 -29.88
CA ASP A 434 25.87 -9.71 -30.75
C ASP A 434 25.04 -10.83 -30.07
N TRP A 435 25.73 -11.77 -29.41
CA TRP A 435 25.06 -12.82 -28.68
C TRP A 435 24.40 -12.30 -27.41
N ALA A 436 25.06 -11.41 -26.66
CA ALA A 436 24.47 -10.72 -25.52
C ALA A 436 23.16 -10.03 -25.92
N GLN A 437 23.15 -9.26 -27.02
CA GLN A 437 21.95 -8.58 -27.53
C GLN A 437 20.83 -9.56 -27.89
N THR A 438 21.16 -10.66 -28.57
CA THR A 438 20.17 -11.69 -28.92
C THR A 438 19.49 -12.26 -27.68
N GLN A 439 20.23 -12.45 -26.58
CA GLN A 439 19.69 -12.92 -25.32
C GLN A 439 18.84 -11.86 -24.61
N LEU A 440 19.30 -10.60 -24.59
CA LEU A 440 18.62 -9.46 -23.97
C LEU A 440 17.31 -9.10 -24.69
N ASP A 441 17.28 -9.11 -26.02
CA ASP A 441 16.07 -8.83 -26.80
C ASP A 441 14.94 -9.84 -26.50
N ALA A 442 15.31 -11.09 -26.25
CA ALA A 442 14.35 -12.10 -25.83
C ALA A 442 13.85 -11.87 -24.40
N LEU A 443 14.61 -11.19 -23.54
CA LEU A 443 14.21 -10.81 -22.18
C LEU A 443 13.32 -9.56 -22.15
N LYS A 444 13.55 -8.59 -23.04
CA LYS A 444 12.66 -7.42 -23.21
C LYS A 444 11.22 -7.79 -23.55
N ALA A 445 11.03 -8.93 -24.22
CA ALA A 445 9.71 -9.46 -24.56
C ALA A 445 9.02 -10.19 -23.38
N SER A 446 9.71 -10.36 -22.25
CA SER A 446 9.20 -11.08 -21.06
C SER A 446 8.32 -10.19 -20.17
N THR A 447 7.36 -10.80 -19.47
CA THR A 447 6.40 -10.09 -18.62
C THR A 447 6.93 -9.69 -17.23
N SER A 448 8.15 -10.09 -16.87
CA SER A 448 8.75 -9.76 -15.56
C SER A 448 9.35 -8.36 -15.57
N LYS A 449 8.71 -7.40 -14.87
CA LYS A 449 9.11 -5.98 -14.90
C LYS A 449 10.55 -5.72 -14.43
N LEU A 450 11.02 -6.38 -13.36
CA LEU A 450 12.34 -6.10 -12.78
C LEU A 450 13.47 -6.53 -13.73
N ILE A 451 13.48 -7.81 -14.13
CA ILE A 451 14.48 -8.35 -15.07
C ILE A 451 14.41 -7.61 -16.42
N SER A 452 13.22 -7.19 -16.84
CA SER A 452 13.07 -6.42 -18.07
C SER A 452 13.79 -5.08 -18.01
N ASN A 453 13.89 -4.41 -16.86
CA ASN A 453 14.59 -3.13 -16.76
C ASN A 453 16.11 -3.32 -16.84
N ASP A 454 16.69 -4.19 -16.01
CA ASP A 454 18.15 -4.46 -16.05
C ASP A 454 18.60 -4.97 -17.43
N ALA A 455 17.77 -5.77 -18.10
CA ALA A 455 18.03 -6.25 -19.45
C ALA A 455 17.87 -5.15 -20.51
N ILE A 456 17.03 -4.15 -20.29
CA ILE A 456 16.92 -2.97 -21.15
C ILE A 456 18.17 -2.12 -21.00
N ASP A 457 18.61 -1.84 -19.77
CA ASP A 457 19.74 -0.95 -19.50
C ASP A 457 21.03 -1.50 -20.12
N LEU A 458 21.35 -2.79 -19.85
CA LEU A 458 22.51 -3.44 -20.47
C LEU A 458 22.41 -3.49 -22.00
N SER A 459 21.20 -3.63 -22.54
CA SER A 459 20.99 -3.64 -23.99
C SER A 459 21.13 -2.26 -24.61
N LEU A 460 20.71 -1.19 -23.94
CA LEU A 460 20.92 0.18 -24.38
C LEU A 460 22.40 0.52 -24.37
N LEU A 461 23.10 0.23 -23.25
CA LEU A 461 24.56 0.35 -23.13
C LEU A 461 25.28 -0.26 -24.34
N ILE A 462 24.96 -1.51 -24.70
CA ILE A 462 25.55 -2.17 -25.87
C ILE A 462 25.09 -1.52 -27.19
N THR A 463 23.81 -1.20 -27.35
CA THR A 463 23.30 -0.65 -28.63
C THR A 463 23.93 0.70 -28.94
N ASP A 464 24.01 1.58 -27.95
CA ASP A 464 24.42 2.97 -28.13
C ASP A 464 25.93 3.09 -28.32
N ASN A 465 26.70 2.16 -27.72
CA ASN A 465 28.17 2.22 -27.72
C ASN A 465 28.87 1.22 -28.64
N TYR A 466 28.19 0.17 -29.10
CA TYR A 466 28.77 -0.84 -30.01
C TYR A 466 28.08 -0.89 -31.38
N ALA A 467 26.74 -0.80 -31.46
CA ALA A 467 26.04 -1.10 -32.70
C ALA A 467 26.32 -0.11 -33.84
N LEU A 468 26.80 1.10 -33.53
CA LEU A 468 27.12 2.16 -34.48
C LEU A 468 28.63 2.32 -34.73
N ASP A 469 29.49 1.68 -33.93
CA ASP A 469 30.94 1.79 -34.05
C ASP A 469 31.53 0.64 -34.89
N THR A 470 32.60 0.95 -35.61
CA THR A 470 33.42 -0.04 -36.32
C THR A 470 34.54 -0.62 -35.45
N ILE A 471 34.78 -0.06 -34.26
CA ILE A 471 35.85 -0.46 -33.34
C ILE A 471 35.22 -1.09 -32.08
N VAL A 472 35.47 -2.38 -31.89
CA VAL A 472 34.92 -3.16 -30.75
C VAL A 472 35.68 -2.93 -29.44
N GLU A 473 36.94 -2.51 -29.54
CA GLU A 473 37.89 -2.50 -28.42
C GLU A 473 37.51 -1.59 -27.24
N PRO A 474 36.96 -0.36 -27.45
CA PRO A 474 36.46 0.48 -26.35
C PRO A 474 35.38 -0.21 -25.51
N MET A 475 34.36 -0.78 -26.17
CA MET A 475 33.25 -1.47 -25.50
C MET A 475 33.74 -2.71 -24.75
N TRP A 476 34.67 -3.46 -25.35
CA TRP A 476 35.26 -4.61 -24.66
C TRP A 476 36.08 -4.21 -23.44
N LEU A 477 36.87 -3.14 -23.51
CA LEU A 477 37.59 -2.63 -22.34
C LEU A 477 36.64 -2.15 -21.24
N PHE A 478 35.51 -1.55 -21.61
CA PHE A 478 34.47 -1.11 -20.68
C PHE A 478 33.82 -2.31 -19.99
N SER A 479 33.41 -3.35 -20.75
CA SER A 479 32.81 -4.55 -20.15
C SER A 479 33.78 -5.29 -19.23
N GLN A 480 35.08 -5.28 -19.55
CA GLN A 480 36.12 -5.81 -18.67
C GLN A 480 36.28 -4.97 -17.39
N ALA A 481 36.13 -3.65 -17.46
CA ALA A 481 36.16 -2.79 -16.29
C ALA A 481 34.97 -3.07 -15.36
N ASP A 482 33.76 -3.17 -15.91
CA ASP A 482 32.54 -3.54 -15.20
C ASP A 482 32.68 -4.90 -14.47
N LEU A 483 33.24 -5.92 -15.14
CA LEU A 483 33.55 -7.21 -14.49
C LEU A 483 34.51 -7.03 -13.30
N LEU A 484 35.56 -6.22 -13.46
CA LEU A 484 36.52 -5.93 -12.40
C LEU A 484 35.87 -5.18 -11.23
N VAL A 485 34.91 -4.30 -11.49
CA VAL A 485 34.10 -3.63 -10.46
C VAL A 485 33.26 -4.66 -9.70
N THR A 486 32.57 -5.55 -10.41
CA THR A 486 31.83 -6.68 -9.80
C THR A 486 32.75 -7.58 -8.94
N GLN A 487 34.04 -7.65 -9.28
CA GLN A 487 35.06 -8.39 -8.54
C GLN A 487 35.72 -7.60 -7.39
N TYR A 488 35.29 -6.37 -7.11
CA TYR A 488 35.91 -5.44 -6.16
C TYR A 488 37.38 -5.09 -6.49
N ARG A 489 37.80 -5.26 -7.74
CA ARG A 489 39.14 -4.93 -8.26
C ARG A 489 39.17 -3.52 -8.85
N TYR A 490 38.75 -2.55 -8.04
CA TYR A 490 38.53 -1.16 -8.47
C TYR A 490 39.75 -0.49 -9.12
N GLU A 491 40.95 -0.74 -8.62
CA GLU A 491 42.17 -0.14 -9.21
C GLU A 491 42.44 -0.66 -10.62
N GLU A 492 42.16 -1.94 -10.88
CA GLU A 492 42.31 -2.52 -12.22
C GLU A 492 41.21 -2.03 -13.16
N ALA A 493 39.97 -1.89 -12.64
CA ALA A 493 38.86 -1.30 -13.38
C ALA A 493 39.18 0.15 -13.80
N ARG A 494 39.67 0.98 -12.86
CA ARG A 494 40.08 2.37 -13.13
C ARG A 494 41.11 2.44 -14.25
N LEU A 495 42.13 1.58 -14.24
CA LEU A 495 43.14 1.54 -15.31
C LEU A 495 42.54 1.20 -16.69
N LYS A 496 41.54 0.31 -16.75
CA LYS A 496 40.82 -0.01 -17.98
C LYS A 496 40.03 1.20 -18.48
N LEU A 497 39.25 1.84 -17.62
CA LEU A 497 38.47 3.03 -17.96
C LEU A 497 39.36 4.19 -18.43
N ASP A 498 40.48 4.45 -17.75
CA ASP A 498 41.44 5.49 -18.12
C ASP A 498 42.08 5.23 -19.50
N SER A 499 42.30 3.97 -19.84
CA SER A 499 42.84 3.60 -21.14
C SER A 499 41.89 3.92 -22.29
N ILE A 500 40.57 3.81 -22.07
CA ILE A 500 39.55 4.15 -23.05
C ILE A 500 39.57 5.65 -23.31
N VAL A 501 39.47 6.47 -22.25
CA VAL A 501 39.46 7.94 -22.35
C VAL A 501 40.74 8.48 -22.99
N THR A 502 41.90 7.85 -22.70
CA THR A 502 43.19 8.29 -23.24
C THR A 502 43.35 7.92 -24.73
N THR A 503 42.89 6.74 -25.12
CA THR A 503 43.09 6.20 -26.47
C THR A 503 42.02 6.68 -27.45
N TRP A 504 40.78 6.85 -26.98
CA TRP A 504 39.64 7.37 -27.73
C TRP A 504 38.99 8.56 -27.02
N PRO A 505 39.64 9.74 -26.98
CA PRO A 505 39.06 10.93 -26.36
C PRO A 505 37.73 11.32 -27.02
N GLY A 506 36.68 11.51 -26.21
CA GLY A 506 35.35 11.90 -26.69
C GLY A 506 34.53 10.75 -27.31
N HIS A 507 34.85 9.50 -26.98
CA HIS A 507 34.02 8.35 -27.32
C HIS A 507 32.62 8.47 -26.70
N ALA A 508 31.62 7.84 -27.32
CA ALA A 508 30.26 7.75 -26.79
C ALA A 508 30.15 7.08 -25.40
N LEU A 509 31.22 6.42 -24.92
CA LEU A 509 31.26 5.75 -23.61
C LEU A 509 31.67 6.71 -22.48
N THR A 510 31.89 7.99 -22.78
CA THR A 510 32.53 8.90 -21.83
C THR A 510 31.64 9.13 -20.61
N ASP A 511 30.35 9.33 -20.82
CA ASP A 511 29.30 9.41 -19.80
C ASP A 511 29.18 8.13 -18.98
N GLU A 512 29.15 6.96 -19.64
CA GLU A 512 29.12 5.64 -18.99
C GLU A 512 30.34 5.45 -18.07
N ILE A 513 31.53 5.85 -18.54
CA ILE A 513 32.76 5.80 -17.76
C ILE A 513 32.69 6.73 -16.54
N LEU A 514 32.08 7.91 -16.67
CA LEU A 514 31.91 8.85 -15.56
C LEU A 514 30.91 8.31 -14.53
N MET A 515 29.80 7.72 -14.98
CA MET A 515 28.82 7.06 -14.11
C MET A 515 29.43 5.89 -13.35
N GLU A 516 30.21 5.03 -14.03
CA GLU A 516 30.90 3.91 -13.41
C GLU A 516 31.94 4.39 -12.36
N ARG A 517 32.66 5.47 -12.65
CA ARG A 517 33.57 6.10 -11.67
C ARG A 517 32.83 6.63 -10.45
N ALA A 518 31.69 7.28 -10.65
CA ALA A 518 30.85 7.73 -9.55
C ALA A 518 30.38 6.55 -8.68
N ALA A 519 29.88 5.48 -9.30
CA ALA A 519 29.42 4.27 -8.62
C ALA A 519 30.53 3.62 -7.79
N MET A 520 31.72 3.41 -8.37
CA MET A 520 32.88 2.89 -7.64
C MET A 520 33.24 3.77 -6.43
N CYS A 521 33.28 5.09 -6.60
CA CYS A 521 33.58 6.02 -5.51
C CYS A 521 32.51 5.95 -4.41
N LEU A 522 31.23 5.81 -4.75
CA LEU A 522 30.15 5.63 -3.78
C LEU A 522 30.35 4.34 -2.97
N GLU A 523 30.61 3.22 -3.62
CA GLU A 523 30.86 1.93 -2.94
C GLU A 523 32.06 1.98 -1.98
N GLN A 524 33.08 2.76 -2.33
CA GLN A 524 34.27 2.98 -1.51
C GLN A 524 34.06 4.03 -0.41
N GLY A 525 32.93 4.73 -0.37
CA GLY A 525 32.64 5.82 0.55
C GLY A 525 33.35 7.14 0.22
N GLU A 526 33.88 7.28 -0.99
CA GLU A 526 34.57 8.46 -1.50
C GLU A 526 33.56 9.50 -2.04
N LEU A 527 32.72 10.06 -1.15
CA LEU A 527 31.60 10.92 -1.55
C LEU A 527 32.00 12.15 -2.36
N ASP A 528 33.09 12.84 -2.01
CA ASP A 528 33.55 14.02 -2.74
C ASP A 528 33.96 13.68 -4.18
N SER A 529 34.62 12.54 -4.38
CA SER A 529 34.98 12.05 -5.72
C SER A 529 33.74 11.65 -6.51
N ALA A 530 32.79 10.97 -5.87
CA ALA A 530 31.52 10.59 -6.51
C ALA A 530 30.75 11.83 -7.00
N LYS A 531 30.60 12.85 -6.14
CA LYS A 531 29.94 14.12 -6.52
C LYS A 531 30.64 14.80 -7.70
N HIS A 532 31.98 14.80 -7.72
CA HIS A 532 32.73 15.36 -8.83
C HIS A 532 32.38 14.66 -10.15
N TRP A 533 32.41 13.33 -10.19
CA TRP A 533 32.09 12.57 -11.41
C TRP A 533 30.65 12.75 -11.86
N LEU A 534 29.68 12.73 -10.92
CA LEU A 534 28.28 13.00 -11.23
C LEU A 534 28.08 14.41 -11.79
N GLN A 535 28.73 15.42 -11.21
CA GLN A 535 28.66 16.79 -11.71
C GLN A 535 29.24 16.90 -13.14
N GLU A 536 30.32 16.19 -13.45
CA GLU A 536 30.87 16.16 -14.81
C GLU A 536 29.86 15.57 -15.81
N VAL A 537 29.10 14.53 -15.45
CA VAL A 537 28.00 14.01 -16.30
C VAL A 537 26.95 15.09 -16.52
N ILE A 538 26.50 15.75 -15.45
CA ILE A 538 25.48 16.80 -15.52
C ILE A 538 25.93 17.99 -16.38
N ASP A 539 27.21 18.37 -16.30
CA ASP A 539 27.73 19.54 -16.99
C ASP A 539 28.06 19.27 -18.46
N LEU A 540 28.54 18.06 -18.78
CA LEU A 540 29.07 17.72 -20.11
C LEU A 540 28.13 16.85 -20.95
N HIS A 541 27.20 16.12 -20.32
CA HIS A 541 26.33 15.12 -20.95
C HIS A 541 24.85 15.34 -20.60
N PHE A 542 24.42 16.60 -20.40
CA PHE A 542 23.05 16.95 -20.01
C PHE A 542 21.96 16.57 -21.04
N ASP A 543 22.31 16.26 -22.28
CA ASP A 543 21.37 15.82 -23.31
C ASP A 543 21.30 14.29 -23.43
N ASP A 544 22.11 13.57 -22.65
CA ASP A 544 22.15 12.10 -22.65
C ASP A 544 21.12 11.47 -21.71
N ILE A 545 20.87 10.17 -21.91
CA ILE A 545 19.91 9.38 -21.14
C ILE A 545 20.35 9.12 -19.69
N LEU A 546 21.61 9.35 -19.35
CA LEU A 546 22.17 9.13 -18.00
C LEU A 546 22.15 10.40 -17.13
N ALA A 547 21.82 11.55 -17.72
CA ALA A 547 21.89 12.82 -16.99
C ALA A 547 20.88 12.90 -15.85
N ASP A 548 19.69 12.32 -16.03
CA ASP A 548 18.66 12.27 -15.00
C ASP A 548 19.05 11.34 -13.84
N ASP A 549 19.67 10.19 -14.15
CA ASP A 549 20.26 9.29 -13.17
C ASP A 549 21.38 9.98 -12.37
N ALA A 550 22.27 10.73 -13.04
CA ALA A 550 23.34 11.46 -12.38
C ALA A 550 22.82 12.55 -11.43
N ILE A 551 21.82 13.32 -11.86
CA ILE A 551 21.15 14.33 -11.02
C ILE A 551 20.51 13.67 -9.80
N PHE A 552 19.81 12.55 -10.00
CA PHE A 552 19.13 11.86 -8.93
C PHE A 552 20.12 11.29 -7.90
N GLN A 553 21.20 10.63 -8.34
CA GLN A 553 22.25 10.14 -7.46
C GLN A 553 22.95 11.27 -6.69
N LEU A 554 23.25 12.39 -7.34
CA LEU A 554 23.84 13.54 -6.68
C LEU A 554 22.90 14.13 -5.62
N ALA A 555 21.60 14.21 -5.92
CA ALA A 555 20.59 14.66 -4.98
C ALA A 555 20.50 13.73 -3.75
N LEU A 556 20.58 12.41 -3.94
CA LEU A 556 20.60 11.43 -2.84
C LEU A 556 21.82 11.61 -1.93
N ILE A 557 23.01 11.87 -2.49
CA ILE A 557 24.21 12.13 -1.68
C ILE A 557 23.99 13.36 -0.79
N LEU A 558 23.47 14.46 -1.35
CA LEU A 558 23.22 15.69 -0.60
C LEU A 558 22.12 15.47 0.47
N ASP A 559 21.03 14.80 0.11
CA ASP A 559 19.87 14.56 0.98
C ASP A 559 20.20 13.62 2.14
N GLU A 560 20.75 12.43 1.84
CA GLU A 560 20.91 11.35 2.82
C GLU A 560 22.27 11.36 3.52
N ALA A 561 23.36 11.58 2.78
CA ALA A 561 24.71 11.47 3.33
C ALA A 561 25.17 12.78 4.00
N GLU A 562 24.82 13.93 3.41
CA GLU A 562 25.26 15.25 3.89
C GLU A 562 24.18 16.03 4.65
N SER A 563 22.92 15.58 4.57
CA SER A 563 21.77 16.30 5.13
C SER A 563 21.64 17.75 4.62
N ASP A 564 22.12 18.01 3.40
CA ASP A 564 21.97 19.29 2.69
C ASP A 564 20.65 19.29 1.90
N SER A 565 19.56 19.55 2.62
CA SER A 565 18.23 19.59 2.03
C SER A 565 18.04 20.70 1.00
N ASP A 566 18.76 21.82 1.13
CA ASP A 566 18.63 22.95 0.18
C ASP A 566 19.28 22.60 -1.16
N GLY A 567 20.49 22.02 -1.13
CA GLY A 567 21.17 21.52 -2.32
C GLY A 567 20.41 20.37 -3.00
N ALA A 568 19.93 19.41 -2.21
CA ALA A 568 19.13 18.29 -2.72
C ALA A 568 17.82 18.76 -3.38
N ALA A 569 17.12 19.73 -2.77
CA ALA A 569 15.88 20.28 -3.33
C ALA A 569 16.10 20.91 -4.71
N ALA A 570 17.21 21.63 -4.91
CA ALA A 570 17.53 22.23 -6.20
C ALA A 570 17.73 21.17 -7.30
N LEU A 571 18.41 20.07 -6.99
CA LEU A 571 18.63 18.97 -7.93
C LEU A 571 17.34 18.18 -8.21
N TYR A 572 16.52 17.90 -7.20
CA TYR A 572 15.22 17.27 -7.42
C TYR A 572 14.31 18.17 -8.27
N GLU A 573 14.33 19.49 -8.08
CA GLU A 573 13.58 20.43 -8.91
C GLU A 573 14.09 20.43 -10.36
N GLN A 574 15.40 20.47 -10.55
CA GLN A 574 16.04 20.37 -11.87
C GLN A 574 15.61 19.10 -12.59
N LEU A 575 15.71 17.94 -11.93
CA LEU A 575 15.27 16.65 -12.46
C LEU A 575 13.81 16.68 -12.93
N LEU A 576 12.91 17.26 -12.13
CA LEU A 576 11.48 17.31 -12.43
C LEU A 576 11.13 18.27 -13.59
N PHE A 577 11.91 19.32 -13.78
CA PHE A 577 11.66 20.34 -14.80
C PHE A 577 12.32 19.98 -16.13
N ASP A 578 13.59 19.58 -16.09
CA ASP A 578 14.41 19.31 -17.26
C ASP A 578 14.18 17.87 -17.79
N TYR A 579 13.87 16.91 -16.92
CA TYR A 579 13.68 15.48 -17.27
C TYR A 579 12.33 14.93 -16.78
N PRO A 580 11.19 15.46 -17.25
CA PRO A 580 9.86 15.06 -16.78
C PRO A 580 9.51 13.59 -17.08
N GLY A 581 10.24 12.95 -18.00
CA GLY A 581 10.09 11.54 -18.37
C GLY A 581 10.96 10.57 -17.58
N SER A 582 11.80 11.07 -16.66
CA SER A 582 12.72 10.24 -15.87
C SER A 582 11.98 9.16 -15.06
N LEU A 583 12.61 7.98 -14.95
CA LEU A 583 12.14 6.91 -14.06
C LEU A 583 12.16 7.35 -12.58
N HIS A 584 13.01 8.32 -12.23
CA HIS A 584 13.15 8.86 -10.89
C HIS A 584 12.16 9.98 -10.54
N ALA A 585 11.38 10.48 -11.50
CA ALA A 585 10.51 11.65 -11.32
C ALA A 585 9.46 11.49 -10.20
N VAL A 586 8.97 10.27 -9.95
CA VAL A 586 7.99 10.02 -8.87
C VAL A 586 8.65 10.16 -7.50
N GLU A 587 9.78 9.49 -7.30
CA GLU A 587 10.48 9.50 -6.01
C GLU A 587 11.11 10.88 -5.74
N ALA A 588 11.70 11.51 -6.76
CA ALA A 588 12.21 12.89 -6.66
C ALA A 588 11.11 13.88 -6.22
N ARG A 589 9.89 13.75 -6.76
CA ARG A 589 8.76 14.59 -6.33
C ARG A 589 8.36 14.35 -4.89
N ARG A 590 8.35 13.09 -4.45
CA ARG A 590 8.04 12.73 -3.07
C ARG A 590 9.06 13.35 -2.11
N ARG A 591 10.35 13.22 -2.41
CA ARG A 591 11.45 13.76 -1.60
C ARG A 591 11.47 15.29 -1.58
N TYR A 592 11.31 15.93 -2.74
CA TYR A 592 11.20 17.38 -2.85
C TYR A 592 10.06 17.95 -1.99
N ARG A 593 8.89 17.28 -1.97
CA ARG A 593 7.76 17.67 -1.10
C ARG A 593 8.07 17.46 0.38
N ALA A 594 8.71 16.34 0.72
CA ALA A 594 9.11 16.05 2.09
C ALA A 594 10.06 17.11 2.63
N ILE A 595 11.04 17.56 1.84
CA ILE A 595 11.97 18.64 2.19
C ILE A 595 11.23 19.97 2.39
N ARG A 596 10.28 20.29 1.50
CA ARG A 596 9.47 21.53 1.60
C ARG A 596 8.46 21.52 2.76
N GLY A 597 8.14 20.37 3.33
CA GLY A 597 7.09 20.22 4.33
C GLY A 597 5.68 20.32 3.76
N ASP A 598 5.48 20.07 2.47
CA ASP A 598 4.15 19.98 1.87
C ASP A 598 3.51 18.64 2.28
N GLU A 599 2.31 18.68 2.88
CA GLU A 599 1.58 17.48 3.34
C GLU A 599 1.45 16.45 2.20
N LEU A 600 1.81 15.19 2.48
CA LEU A 600 1.70 14.05 1.56
C LEU A 600 0.23 13.72 1.30
N THR A 601 -0.45 14.52 0.48
CA THR A 601 -1.71 14.12 -0.15
C THR A 601 -1.38 13.39 -1.45
N GLU A 602 -1.35 12.06 -1.42
CA GLU A 602 -1.61 11.23 -2.59
C GLU A 602 -2.90 10.43 -2.41
#